data_AF-A0A2T0BNT1-F1
#
_entry.id   AF-A0A2T0BNT1-F1
#
_cell.length_a   1.000
_cell.length_b   1.000
_cell.length_c   1.000
_cell.angle_alpha   90.00
_cell.angle_beta   90.00
_cell.angle_gamma   90.00
#
_symmetry.space_group_name_H-M   'P 1'
#
loop_
_entity.id
_entity.type
_entity.pdbx_description
1 polymer ?
#
loop_
_entity_poly.entity_id
_entity_poly.type
_entity_poly.pdbx_seq_one_letter_code
_entity_poly.pdbx_strand_id
1 'polypeptide(L)'
;MDSMLEEMATKLKNYFRRDERLKSLNGKLKRLKDQLAEIEYKLENTDIHLPEESLSISYEERVQGGHSVSGFAEKATIRIIKRLEERQAWYKSEIAYLEEKIDDINLDNGYIEDNIGMLEKGDYEFLKKKYGEDWTDERLGMKYGITHQAATDRKNKLLQNVANWEIWQSHDR
;
A
#
# COMPACT_ATOMS: atom_id res chain seq x y z
N MET A 1 6.48 26.85 9.69
CA MET A 1 6.21 27.38 8.33
C MET A 1 4.69 27.56 8.26
N ASP A 2 4.12 28.21 7.26
CA ASP A 2 2.65 28.28 7.17
C ASP A 2 2.08 26.85 7.02
N SER A 3 1.04 26.51 7.77
CA SER A 3 0.49 25.13 7.85
C SER A 3 0.11 24.60 6.47
N MET A 4 -0.40 25.48 5.61
CA MET A 4 -0.76 25.15 4.23
C MET A 4 0.46 24.78 3.37
N LEU A 5 1.60 25.45 3.57
CA LEU A 5 2.83 25.16 2.82
C LEU A 5 3.46 23.84 3.27
N GLU A 6 3.33 23.48 4.55
CA GLU A 6 3.78 22.19 5.09
C GLU A 6 2.93 21.03 4.52
N GLU A 7 1.62 21.22 4.42
CA GLU A 7 0.71 20.25 3.78
C GLU A 7 1.06 20.06 2.30
N MET A 8 1.20 21.16 1.56
CA MET A 8 1.56 21.11 0.14
C MET A 8 2.93 20.46 -0.10
N ALA A 9 3.92 20.76 0.76
CA ALA A 9 5.21 20.09 0.70
C ALA A 9 5.09 18.57 0.87
N THR A 10 4.19 18.11 1.74
CA THR A 10 3.92 16.69 1.95
C THR A 10 3.24 16.05 0.74
N LYS A 11 2.23 16.73 0.16
CA LYS A 11 1.57 16.33 -1.09
C LYS A 11 2.57 16.18 -2.24
N LEU A 12 3.47 17.16 -2.44
CA LEU A 12 4.51 17.08 -3.47
C LEU A 12 5.50 15.94 -3.24
N LYS A 13 5.90 15.67 -1.99
CA LYS A 13 6.73 14.48 -1.68
C LYS A 13 6.02 13.19 -2.06
N ASN A 14 4.75 13.06 -1.72
CA ASN A 14 3.95 11.89 -2.08
C ASN A 14 3.86 11.74 -3.60
N TYR A 15 3.64 12.84 -4.32
CA TYR A 15 3.55 12.86 -5.78
C TYR A 15 4.83 12.41 -6.48
N PHE A 16 5.98 13.00 -6.13
CA PHE A 16 7.24 12.64 -6.79
C PHE A 16 7.74 11.25 -6.41
N ARG A 17 7.23 10.66 -5.33
CA ARG A 17 7.56 9.30 -4.86
C ARG A 17 6.45 8.28 -5.13
N ARG A 18 5.42 8.65 -5.89
CA ARG A 18 4.27 7.79 -6.14
C ARG A 18 4.67 6.47 -6.77
N ASP A 19 5.58 6.49 -7.74
CA ASP A 19 5.97 5.30 -8.50
C ASP A 19 6.62 4.24 -7.59
N GLU A 20 7.49 4.66 -6.67
CA GLU A 20 8.13 3.75 -5.71
C GLU A 20 7.09 3.14 -4.77
N ARG A 21 6.15 3.96 -4.28
CA ARG A 21 5.08 3.54 -3.38
C ARG A 21 4.11 2.58 -4.08
N LEU A 22 3.67 2.93 -5.29
CA LEU A 22 2.80 2.10 -6.13
C LEU A 22 3.47 0.78 -6.48
N LYS A 23 4.77 0.78 -6.81
CA LYS A 23 5.53 -0.44 -7.07
C LYS A 23 5.55 -1.38 -5.87
N SER A 24 5.76 -0.84 -4.68
CA SER A 24 5.72 -1.62 -3.43
C SER A 24 4.32 -2.20 -3.16
N LEU A 25 3.27 -1.39 -3.26
CA LEU A 25 1.89 -1.80 -3.05
C LEU A 25 1.46 -2.87 -4.06
N ASN A 26 1.72 -2.66 -5.35
CA ASN A 26 1.44 -3.63 -6.40
C ASN A 26 2.20 -4.95 -6.21
N GLY A 27 3.45 -4.88 -5.73
CA GLY A 27 4.22 -6.07 -5.38
C GLY A 27 3.57 -6.87 -4.24
N LYS A 28 3.05 -6.19 -3.21
CA LYS A 28 2.29 -6.82 -2.12
C LYS A 28 0.98 -7.41 -2.64
N LEU A 29 0.21 -6.63 -3.41
CA LEU A 29 -1.06 -7.03 -4.00
C LEU A 29 -0.92 -8.33 -4.82
N LYS A 30 0.10 -8.39 -5.68
CA LYS A 30 0.40 -9.59 -6.48
C LYS A 30 0.61 -10.81 -5.60
N ARG A 31 1.48 -10.71 -4.58
CA ARG A 31 1.76 -11.83 -3.66
C ARG A 31 0.50 -12.32 -2.93
N LEU A 32 -0.36 -11.40 -2.50
CA LEU A 32 -1.61 -11.76 -1.83
C LEU A 32 -2.59 -12.45 -2.79
N LYS A 33 -2.70 -11.98 -4.03
CA LYS A 33 -3.50 -12.63 -5.08
C LYS A 33 -2.99 -14.04 -5.39
N ASP A 34 -1.68 -14.21 -5.51
CA ASP A 34 -1.06 -15.53 -5.72
C ASP A 34 -1.35 -16.48 -4.53
N GLN A 35 -1.21 -15.99 -3.29
CA GLN A 35 -1.52 -16.77 -2.08
C GLN A 35 -3.01 -17.10 -1.94
N LEU A 36 -3.89 -16.19 -2.34
CA LEU A 36 -5.33 -16.42 -2.36
C LEU A 36 -5.69 -17.53 -3.35
N ALA A 37 -5.13 -17.47 -4.56
CA ALA A 37 -5.35 -18.50 -5.59
C ALA A 37 -4.89 -19.89 -5.13
N GLU A 38 -3.76 -19.98 -4.41
CA GLU A 38 -3.29 -21.24 -3.81
C GLU A 38 -4.28 -21.78 -2.77
N ILE A 39 -4.85 -20.92 -1.91
CA ILE A 39 -5.85 -21.34 -0.93
C ILE A 39 -7.14 -21.79 -1.61
N GLU A 40 -7.60 -21.05 -2.63
CA GLU A 40 -8.80 -21.39 -3.38
C GLU A 40 -8.65 -22.75 -4.08
N TYR A 41 -7.48 -23.01 -4.67
CA TYR A 41 -7.15 -24.32 -5.24
C TYR A 41 -7.20 -25.44 -4.19
N LYS A 42 -6.60 -25.24 -2.99
CA LYS A 42 -6.61 -26.25 -1.92
C LYS A 42 -8.00 -26.56 -1.40
N LEU A 43 -8.85 -25.54 -1.27
CA LEU A 43 -10.24 -25.70 -0.83
C LEU A 43 -11.08 -26.42 -1.90
N GLU A 44 -10.94 -26.05 -3.18
CA GLU A 44 -11.68 -26.67 -4.29
C GLU A 44 -11.31 -28.15 -4.49
N ASN A 45 -10.01 -28.47 -4.41
CA ASN A 45 -9.51 -29.82 -4.66
C ASN A 45 -9.40 -30.68 -3.39
N THR A 46 -9.76 -30.14 -2.22
CA THR A 46 -9.55 -30.78 -0.91
C THR A 46 -8.09 -31.27 -0.75
N ASP A 47 -7.13 -30.47 -1.24
CA ASP A 47 -5.70 -30.77 -1.19
C ASP A 47 -5.16 -30.46 0.22
N ILE A 48 -5.46 -31.36 1.16
CA ILE A 48 -5.22 -31.19 2.59
C ILE A 48 -4.29 -32.28 3.08
N HIS A 49 -3.13 -31.87 3.61
CA HIS A 49 -2.24 -32.76 4.34
C HIS A 49 -2.70 -32.91 5.79
N LEU A 50 -3.10 -34.13 6.14
CA LEU A 50 -3.38 -34.50 7.52
C LEU A 50 -2.06 -34.63 8.30
N PRO A 51 -1.98 -34.09 9.53
CA PRO A 51 -0.83 -34.32 10.38
C PRO A 51 -0.71 -35.82 10.71
N GLU A 52 0.52 -36.31 10.86
CA GLU A 52 0.74 -37.66 11.37
C GLU A 52 0.02 -37.82 12.71
N GLU A 53 -0.81 -38.85 12.80
CA GLU A 53 -1.43 -39.22 14.06
C GLU A 53 -0.31 -39.66 15.00
N SER A 54 -0.18 -39.00 16.16
CA SER A 54 0.75 -39.43 17.19
C SER A 54 0.38 -40.87 17.59
N LEU A 55 1.17 -41.85 17.15
CA LEU A 55 1.06 -43.26 17.50
C LEU A 55 1.44 -43.48 18.98
N SER A 56 0.74 -42.83 19.91
CA SER A 56 0.59 -43.41 21.25
C SER A 56 -0.55 -44.41 21.15
N ILE A 57 -0.24 -45.60 20.65
CA ILE A 57 -1.15 -46.75 20.63
C ILE A 57 -1.45 -47.11 22.09
N SER A 58 -2.57 -46.64 22.64
CA SER A 58 -3.27 -47.37 23.68
C SER A 58 -4.30 -48.24 22.99
N TYR A 59 -3.99 -49.53 22.86
CA TYR A 59 -4.87 -50.55 22.32
C TYR A 59 -5.99 -50.83 23.35
N GLU A 60 -6.93 -49.90 23.49
CA GLU A 60 -8.20 -50.13 24.19
C GLU A 60 -9.35 -49.76 23.26
N GLU A 61 -9.56 -50.61 22.26
CA GLU A 61 -10.88 -50.74 21.65
C GLU A 61 -11.81 -51.39 22.68
N ARG A 62 -12.38 -50.56 23.56
CA ARG A 62 -13.61 -50.87 24.28
C ARG A 62 -14.69 -49.92 23.77
N VAL A 63 -15.50 -50.46 22.87
CA VAL A 63 -16.76 -49.88 22.42
C VAL A 63 -17.72 -49.79 23.62
N GLN A 64 -17.72 -48.66 24.32
CA GLN A 64 -18.81 -48.29 25.23
C GLN A 64 -19.12 -46.79 25.13
N GLY A 65 -20.20 -46.49 24.42
CA GLY A 65 -21.15 -45.42 24.71
C GLY A 65 -20.60 -43.99 24.88
N GLY A 66 -20.27 -43.33 23.77
CA GLY A 66 -20.08 -41.87 23.77
C GLY A 66 -20.42 -41.30 22.39
N HIS A 67 -21.45 -40.46 22.31
CA HIS A 67 -21.95 -39.86 21.07
C HIS A 67 -21.00 -38.78 20.48
N SER A 68 -19.78 -39.16 20.10
CA SER A 68 -18.90 -38.32 19.26
C SER A 68 -18.49 -39.12 18.03
N VAL A 69 -19.20 -38.91 16.94
CA VAL A 69 -19.15 -39.74 15.71
C VAL A 69 -17.98 -39.38 14.78
N SER A 70 -17.14 -38.40 15.13
CA SER A 70 -16.05 -37.95 14.25
C SER A 70 -14.65 -38.45 14.67
N GLY A 71 -13.99 -39.14 13.74
CA GLY A 71 -12.61 -39.65 13.89
C GLY A 71 -11.56 -38.53 13.92
N PHE A 72 -10.33 -38.84 14.35
CA PHE A 72 -9.22 -37.88 14.42
C PHE A 72 -8.98 -37.17 13.07
N ALA A 73 -8.97 -37.94 11.98
CA ALA A 73 -8.82 -37.43 10.62
C ALA A 73 -9.90 -36.39 10.28
N GLU A 74 -11.17 -36.67 10.59
CA GLU A 74 -12.28 -35.75 10.31
C GLU A 74 -12.15 -34.44 11.11
N LYS A 75 -11.82 -34.54 12.41
CA LYS A 75 -11.57 -33.36 13.26
C LYS A 75 -10.36 -32.55 12.79
N ALA A 76 -9.32 -33.21 12.27
CA ALA A 76 -8.16 -32.54 11.69
C ALA A 76 -8.52 -31.84 10.37
N THR A 77 -9.23 -32.50 9.46
CA THR A 77 -9.71 -31.92 8.19
C THR A 77 -10.55 -30.67 8.45
N ILE A 78 -11.56 -30.74 9.32
CA ILE A 78 -12.42 -29.59 9.64
C ILE A 78 -11.59 -28.40 10.15
N ARG A 79 -10.59 -28.65 11.01
CA ARG A 79 -9.72 -27.59 11.53
C ARG A 79 -8.85 -26.96 10.45
N ILE A 80 -8.35 -27.76 9.51
CA ILE A 80 -7.53 -27.25 8.40
C ILE A 80 -8.38 -26.42 7.45
N ILE A 81 -9.57 -26.90 7.08
CA ILE A 81 -10.51 -26.17 6.22
C ILE A 81 -10.87 -24.83 6.85
N LYS A 82 -11.27 -24.80 8.12
CA LYS A 82 -11.60 -23.54 8.82
C LYS A 82 -10.47 -22.52 8.77
N ARG A 83 -9.23 -22.95 8.99
CA ARG A 83 -8.05 -22.06 8.91
C ARG A 83 -7.81 -21.53 7.50
N LEU A 84 -8.05 -22.36 6.48
CA LEU A 84 -7.95 -21.93 5.08
C LEU A 84 -9.04 -20.91 4.74
N GLU A 85 -10.28 -21.12 5.19
CA GLU A 85 -11.40 -20.18 5.02
C GLU A 85 -11.13 -18.83 5.73
N GLU A 86 -10.69 -18.87 6.98
CA GLU A 86 -10.31 -17.66 7.74
C GLU A 86 -9.23 -16.86 7.00
N ARG A 87 -8.22 -17.56 6.49
CA ARG A 87 -7.12 -16.94 5.76
C ARG A 87 -7.53 -16.43 4.38
N GLN A 88 -8.43 -17.13 3.69
CA GLN A 88 -9.04 -16.67 2.44
C GLN A 88 -9.80 -15.34 2.67
N ALA A 89 -10.63 -15.27 3.71
CA ALA A 89 -11.37 -14.06 4.07
C ALA A 89 -10.43 -12.89 4.39
N TRP A 90 -9.37 -13.15 5.16
CA TRP A 90 -8.34 -12.15 5.45
C TRP A 90 -7.66 -11.62 4.18
N TYR A 91 -7.25 -12.51 3.28
CA TYR A 91 -6.61 -12.10 2.01
C TYR A 91 -7.54 -11.25 1.14
N LYS A 92 -8.82 -11.63 1.02
CA LYS A 92 -9.80 -10.85 0.24
C LYS A 92 -9.97 -9.43 0.80
N SER A 93 -10.06 -9.30 2.11
CA SER A 93 -10.15 -7.99 2.79
C SER A 93 -8.89 -7.14 2.56
N GLU A 94 -7.71 -7.72 2.75
CA GLU A 94 -6.43 -7.01 2.57
C GLU A 94 -6.20 -6.60 1.10
N ILE A 95 -6.61 -7.43 0.14
CA ILE A 95 -6.57 -7.10 -1.29
C ILE A 95 -7.45 -5.88 -1.58
N ALA A 96 -8.69 -5.88 -1.13
CA ALA A 96 -9.61 -4.76 -1.35
C ALA A 96 -9.07 -3.45 -0.73
N TYR A 97 -8.55 -3.52 0.50
CA TYR A 97 -7.91 -2.38 1.15
C TYR A 97 -6.72 -1.83 0.35
N LEU A 98 -5.87 -2.70 -0.19
CA LEU A 98 -4.72 -2.26 -0.99
C LEU A 98 -5.13 -1.67 -2.34
N GLU A 99 -6.18 -2.21 -2.97
CA GLU A 99 -6.74 -1.67 -4.21
C GLU A 99 -7.30 -0.26 -3.98
N GLU A 100 -8.14 -0.07 -2.97
CA GLU A 100 -8.66 1.25 -2.56
C GLU A 100 -7.51 2.24 -2.30
N LYS A 101 -6.49 1.82 -1.55
CA LYS A 101 -5.33 2.66 -1.26
C LYS A 101 -4.51 3.04 -2.50
N ILE A 102 -4.44 2.16 -3.50
CA ILE A 102 -3.78 2.46 -4.78
C ILE A 102 -4.61 3.48 -5.55
N ASP A 103 -5.92 3.32 -5.57
CA ASP A 103 -6.85 4.25 -6.23
C ASP A 103 -6.81 5.64 -5.60
N ASP A 104 -6.81 5.73 -4.27
CA ASP A 104 -6.63 7.00 -3.53
C ASP A 104 -5.33 7.70 -3.93
N ILE A 105 -4.21 6.96 -3.98
CA ILE A 105 -2.91 7.50 -4.40
C ILE A 105 -2.99 8.01 -5.84
N ASN A 106 -3.64 7.30 -6.74
CA ASN A 106 -3.76 7.73 -8.14
C ASN A 106 -4.63 8.99 -8.27
N LEU A 107 -5.75 9.05 -7.54
CA LEU A 107 -6.65 10.20 -7.52
C LEU A 107 -5.96 11.46 -6.97
N ASP A 108 -5.33 11.36 -5.79
CA ASP A 108 -4.61 12.47 -5.17
C ASP A 108 -3.50 13.00 -6.09
N ASN A 109 -2.79 12.10 -6.76
CA ASN A 109 -1.70 12.47 -7.65
C ASN A 109 -2.17 13.07 -8.97
N GLY A 110 -3.33 12.68 -9.49
CA GLY A 110 -3.90 13.27 -10.70
C GLY A 110 -4.12 14.76 -10.54
N TYR A 111 -4.67 15.21 -9.41
CA TYR A 111 -4.87 16.63 -9.14
C TYR A 111 -3.56 17.42 -9.04
N ILE A 112 -2.52 16.83 -8.43
CA ILE A 112 -1.21 17.46 -8.36
C ILE A 112 -0.53 17.48 -9.73
N GLU A 113 -0.70 16.43 -10.53
CA GLU A 113 -0.11 16.28 -11.87
C GLU A 113 -0.53 17.41 -12.80
N ASP A 114 -1.82 17.72 -12.85
CA ASP A 114 -2.37 18.80 -13.67
C ASP A 114 -1.75 20.16 -13.30
N ASN A 115 -1.65 20.43 -12.00
CA ASN A 115 -1.09 21.68 -11.45
C ASN A 115 0.39 21.84 -11.83
N ILE A 116 1.21 20.86 -11.46
CA ILE A 116 2.65 20.93 -11.69
C ILE A 116 3.00 20.83 -13.18
N GLY A 117 2.12 20.23 -13.99
CA GLY A 117 2.27 20.15 -15.45
C GLY A 117 2.16 21.51 -16.13
N MET A 118 1.53 22.49 -15.48
CA MET A 118 1.45 23.88 -15.94
C MET A 118 2.68 24.72 -15.55
N LEU A 119 3.56 24.20 -14.68
CA LEU A 119 4.78 24.91 -14.30
C LEU A 119 5.78 24.94 -15.47
N GLU A 120 6.59 25.99 -15.50
CA GLU A 120 7.75 26.01 -16.37
C GLU A 120 8.68 24.84 -16.05
N LYS A 121 9.32 24.28 -17.09
CA LYS A 121 10.20 23.11 -16.97
C LYS A 121 11.26 23.27 -15.87
N GLY A 122 11.83 24.47 -15.74
CA GLY A 122 12.85 24.76 -14.72
C GLY A 122 12.31 24.68 -13.29
N ASP A 123 11.07 25.10 -13.06
CA ASP A 123 10.41 25.04 -11.76
C ASP A 123 9.93 23.63 -11.42
N TYR A 124 9.41 22.90 -12.42
CA TYR A 124 9.13 21.48 -12.27
C TYR A 124 10.39 20.70 -11.85
N GLU A 125 11.51 20.91 -12.54
CA GLU A 125 12.78 20.27 -12.20
C GLU A 125 13.29 20.67 -10.81
N PHE A 126 13.09 21.93 -10.42
CA PHE A 126 13.45 22.42 -9.09
C PHE A 126 12.66 21.68 -8.00
N LEU A 127 11.33 21.56 -8.16
CA LEU A 127 10.48 20.83 -7.22
C LEU A 127 10.77 19.33 -7.21
N LYS A 128 10.99 18.71 -8.37
CA LYS A 128 11.36 17.29 -8.47
C LYS A 128 12.64 16.99 -7.69
N LYS A 129 13.65 17.86 -7.77
CA LYS A 129 14.88 17.71 -6.99
C LYS A 129 14.65 17.92 -5.50
N LYS A 130 13.83 18.92 -5.14
CA LYS A 130 13.53 19.21 -3.75
C LYS A 130 12.76 18.07 -3.06
N TYR A 131 11.73 17.54 -3.72
CA TYR A 131 10.74 16.66 -3.09
C TYR A 131 10.80 15.21 -3.57
N GLY A 132 11.26 14.95 -4.78
CA GLY A 132 11.55 13.59 -5.25
C GLY A 132 12.90 13.10 -4.74
N GLU A 133 13.95 13.90 -4.96
CA GLU A 133 15.34 13.54 -4.62
C GLU A 133 15.79 14.01 -3.21
N ASP A 134 14.92 14.66 -2.42
CA ASP A 134 15.22 15.20 -1.08
C ASP A 134 16.45 16.15 -1.03
N TRP A 135 16.66 16.97 -2.06
CA TRP A 135 17.78 17.93 -2.05
C TRP A 135 17.59 19.03 -1.00
N THR A 136 18.69 19.46 -0.39
CA THR A 136 18.71 20.62 0.50
C THR A 136 18.64 21.92 -0.30
N ASP A 137 18.16 22.99 0.33
CA ASP A 137 18.06 24.33 -0.30
C ASP A 137 19.45 24.85 -0.70
N GLU A 138 20.50 24.46 0.05
CA GLU A 138 21.90 24.71 -0.31
C GLU A 138 22.33 23.98 -1.59
N ARG A 139 22.04 22.67 -1.72
CA ARG A 139 22.37 21.89 -2.91
C ARG A 139 21.63 22.41 -4.15
N LEU A 140 20.38 22.85 -3.96
CA LEU A 140 19.62 23.54 -4.99
C LEU A 140 20.30 24.86 -5.36
N GLY A 141 20.69 25.67 -4.37
CA GLY A 141 21.45 26.91 -4.58
C GLY A 141 22.68 26.70 -5.46
N MET A 142 23.52 25.71 -5.12
CA MET A 142 24.70 25.35 -5.91
C MET A 142 24.36 24.94 -7.35
N LYS A 143 23.34 24.10 -7.56
CA LYS A 143 22.94 23.66 -8.92
C LYS A 143 22.46 24.81 -9.79
N TYR A 144 21.69 25.73 -9.21
CA TYR A 144 21.05 26.82 -9.97
C TYR A 144 21.85 28.13 -9.94
N GLY A 145 23.04 28.15 -9.31
CA GLY A 145 23.87 29.35 -9.20
C GLY A 145 23.26 30.47 -8.36
N ILE A 146 22.46 30.11 -7.36
CA ILE A 146 21.75 31.05 -6.47
C ILE A 146 22.14 30.84 -5.00
N THR A 147 21.92 31.86 -4.17
CA THR A 147 22.17 31.75 -2.73
C THR A 147 21.19 30.78 -2.07
N HIS A 148 21.56 30.24 -0.91
CA HIS A 148 20.66 29.41 -0.10
C HIS A 148 19.32 30.12 0.16
N GLN A 149 19.36 31.40 0.53
CA GLN A 149 18.14 32.19 0.77
C GLN A 149 17.27 32.30 -0.49
N ALA A 150 17.87 32.57 -1.65
CA ALA A 150 17.13 32.64 -2.91
C ALA A 150 16.50 31.29 -3.30
N ALA A 151 17.16 30.17 -3.00
CA ALA A 151 16.58 28.84 -3.19
C ALA A 151 15.40 28.59 -2.25
N THR A 152 15.51 28.97 -0.98
CA THR A 152 14.41 28.92 0.00
C THR A 152 13.21 29.77 -0.45
N ASP A 153 13.46 30.99 -0.93
CA ASP A 153 12.42 31.90 -1.38
C ASP A 153 11.73 31.37 -2.65
N ARG A 154 12.50 30.84 -3.62
CA ARG A 154 11.96 30.18 -4.81
C ARG A 154 11.09 28.99 -4.45
N LYS A 155 11.56 28.12 -3.56
CA LYS A 155 10.79 26.97 -3.05
C LYS A 155 9.45 27.42 -2.45
N ASN A 156 9.47 28.42 -1.57
CA ASN A 156 8.25 28.90 -0.90
C ASN A 156 7.27 29.53 -1.90
N LYS A 157 7.75 30.30 -2.89
CA LYS A 157 6.92 30.84 -3.98
C LYS A 157 6.27 29.74 -4.80
N LEU A 158 7.01 28.69 -5.14
CA LEU A 158 6.48 27.55 -5.90
C LEU A 158 5.45 26.77 -5.08
N LEU A 159 5.71 26.49 -3.81
CA LEU A 159 4.73 25.87 -2.92
C LEU A 159 3.44 26.70 -2.84
N GLN A 160 3.56 28.03 -2.69
CA GLN A 160 2.42 28.92 -2.64
C GLN A 160 1.62 28.90 -3.93
N ASN A 161 2.30 28.89 -5.09
CA ASN A 161 1.64 28.82 -6.39
C ASN A 161 0.82 27.53 -6.53
N VAL A 162 1.45 26.38 -6.22
CA VAL A 162 0.78 25.08 -6.27
C VAL A 162 -0.39 25.03 -5.29
N ALA A 163 -0.24 25.52 -4.06
CA ALA A 163 -1.30 25.56 -3.07
C ALA A 163 -2.49 26.45 -3.50
N ASN A 164 -2.22 27.63 -4.07
CA ASN A 164 -3.26 28.53 -4.53
C ASN A 164 -4.08 27.94 -5.69
N TRP A 165 -3.43 27.21 -6.60
CA TRP A 165 -4.12 26.53 -7.68
C TRP A 165 -5.06 25.44 -7.17
N GLU A 166 -4.66 24.69 -6.14
CA GLU A 166 -5.51 23.67 -5.50
C GLU A 166 -6.78 24.30 -4.90
N ILE A 167 -6.63 25.44 -4.20
CA ILE A 167 -7.75 26.21 -3.66
C ILE A 167 -8.67 26.71 -4.78
N TRP A 168 -8.13 27.21 -5.89
CA TRP A 168 -8.94 27.70 -7.01
C TRP A 168 -9.79 26.57 -7.61
N GLN A 169 -9.19 25.41 -7.88
CA GLN A 169 -9.90 24.23 -8.39
C GLN A 169 -10.98 23.70 -7.44
N SER A 170 -10.81 23.87 -6.12
CA SER A 170 -11.82 23.45 -5.16
C SER A 170 -13.04 24.38 -5.10
N HIS A 171 -12.93 25.62 -5.57
CA HIS A 171 -14.05 26.57 -5.63
C HIS A 171 -14.93 26.38 -6.87
N ASP A 172 -14.41 25.76 -7.93
CA ASP A 172 -15.12 25.52 -9.18
C ASP A 172 -15.83 24.13 -9.22
N ARG A 173 -15.86 23.40 -8.08
CA ARG A 173 -16.59 22.13 -7.88
C ARG A 173 -17.83 22.34 -7.02
#